data_AF-A0A454HEI8-F1
#
_entry.id   AF-A0A454HEI8-F1
#
_cell.length_a   1.000
_cell.length_b   1.000
_cell.length_c   1.000
_cell.angle_alpha   90.00
_cell.angle_beta   90.00
_cell.angle_gamma   90.00
#
_symmetry.space_group_name_H-M   'P 1'
#
loop_
_entity.id
_entity.type
_entity.pdbx_description
1 polymer ?
#
loop_
_entity_poly.entity_id
_entity_poly.type
_entity_poly.pdbx_seq_one_letter_code
_entity_poly.pdbx_strand_id
1 'polypeptide(L)'
;MELDLLITELDATTIQLDKMRYLATQISNKASEKTQRAKNAFEYDFESREIFKCSAILLDYIEVVDNAIKKSVTKLAEYDTKLRKENAKALSADSAKVDFGVTADPSKNN
;
A
#
# COMPACT_ATOMS: atom_id res chain seq x y z
N MET A 1 -15.34 2.05 12.38
CA MET A 1 -15.46 3.52 12.36
C MET A 1 -14.10 4.22 12.41
N GLU A 2 -13.18 3.88 13.34
CA GLU A 2 -11.81 4.44 13.32
C GLU A 2 -10.93 3.80 12.23
N LEU A 3 -11.01 2.48 12.04
CA LEU A 3 -10.23 1.77 11.02
C LEU A 3 -10.63 2.14 9.58
N ASP A 4 -11.93 2.25 9.30
CA ASP A 4 -12.42 2.62 7.97
C ASP A 4 -11.99 4.05 7.58
N LEU A 5 -11.93 4.95 8.57
CA LEU A 5 -11.40 6.30 8.41
C LEU A 5 -9.90 6.25 8.08
N LEU A 6 -9.11 5.48 8.83
CA LEU A 6 -7.67 5.31 8.58
C LEU A 6 -7.38 4.70 7.21
N ILE A 7 -8.21 3.75 6.73
CA ILE A 7 -8.10 3.19 5.37
C ILE A 7 -8.38 4.28 4.33
N THR A 8 -9.43 5.07 4.53
CA THR A 8 -9.79 6.17 3.62
C THR A 8 -8.68 7.22 3.56
N GLU A 9 -8.08 7.57 4.70
CA GLU A 9 -6.95 8.50 4.78
C GLU A 9 -5.69 7.96 4.10
N LEU A 10 -5.42 6.66 4.24
CA LEU A 10 -4.32 5.99 3.57
C LEU A 10 -4.50 5.99 2.05
N ASP A 11 -5.71 5.69 1.56
CA ASP A 11 -6.05 5.72 0.14
C ASP A 11 -5.88 7.15 -0.42
N ALA A 12 -6.42 8.14 0.28
CA ALA A 12 -6.28 9.55 -0.10
C ALA A 12 -4.81 9.98 -0.16
N THR A 13 -4.00 9.58 0.83
CA THR A 13 -2.56 9.87 0.87
C THR A 13 -1.80 9.20 -0.28
N THR A 14 -2.13 7.95 -0.58
CA THR A 14 -1.51 7.21 -1.69
C THR A 14 -1.85 7.84 -3.05
N ILE A 15 -3.10 8.29 -3.24
CA ILE A 15 -3.51 9.05 -4.43
C ILE A 15 -2.74 10.37 -4.56
N GLN A 16 -2.47 11.07 -3.45
CA GLN A 16 -1.66 12.30 -3.49
C GLN A 16 -0.22 12.01 -3.87
N LEU A 17 0.38 10.92 -3.38
CA LEU A 17 1.72 10.50 -3.78
C LEU A 17 1.81 10.20 -5.29
N ASP A 18 0.80 9.53 -5.85
CA ASP A 18 0.75 9.27 -7.29
C ASP A 18 0.64 10.56 -8.11
N LYS A 19 -0.14 11.55 -7.65
CA LYS A 19 -0.19 12.89 -8.27
C LYS A 19 1.15 13.60 -8.19
N MET A 20 1.85 13.54 -7.06
CA MET A 20 3.18 14.12 -6.90
C MET A 20 4.19 13.46 -7.83
N ARG A 21 4.14 12.12 -7.95
CA ARG A 21 4.98 11.36 -8.89
C ARG A 21 4.75 11.83 -10.32
N TYR A 22 3.50 11.91 -10.74
CA TYR A 22 3.12 12.41 -12.06
C TYR A 22 3.67 13.81 -12.32
N LEU A 23 3.47 14.75 -11.39
CA LEU A 23 3.97 16.12 -11.54
C LEU A 23 5.50 16.18 -11.64
N ALA A 24 6.21 15.43 -10.78
CA ALA A 24 7.66 15.38 -10.80
C ALA A 24 8.20 14.82 -12.13
N THR A 25 7.57 13.76 -12.67
CA THR A 25 7.89 13.23 -14.00
C THR A 25 7.64 14.28 -15.09
N GLN A 26 6.52 15.00 -15.06
CA GLN A 26 6.21 16.02 -16.06
C GLN A 26 7.19 17.19 -16.02
N ILE A 27 7.62 17.62 -14.83
CA ILE A 27 8.67 18.63 -14.65
C ILE A 27 9.99 18.14 -15.26
N SER A 28 10.38 16.91 -14.95
CA SER A 28 11.59 16.26 -15.48
C SER A 28 11.57 16.22 -17.01
N ASN A 29 10.47 15.76 -17.61
CA ASN A 29 10.32 15.65 -19.06
C ASN A 29 10.41 17.03 -19.73
N LYS A 30 9.70 18.04 -19.22
CA LYS A 30 9.74 19.39 -19.79
C LYS A 30 11.14 20.03 -19.70
N ALA A 31 11.83 19.82 -18.57
CA ALA A 31 13.19 20.30 -18.38
C ALA A 31 14.17 19.61 -19.34
N SER A 32 14.00 18.30 -19.57
CA SER A 32 14.76 17.51 -20.53
C SER A 32 14.51 17.92 -21.98
N GLU A 33 13.25 18.17 -22.37
CA GLU A 33 12.89 18.64 -23.71
C GLU A 33 13.51 20.00 -24.03
N LYS A 34 13.47 20.95 -23.08
CA LYS A 34 14.09 22.28 -23.24
C LYS A 34 15.61 22.16 -23.39
N THR A 35 16.20 21.24 -22.64
CA THR A 35 17.62 20.87 -22.72
C THR A 35 17.99 20.28 -24.08
N GLN A 36 17.17 19.37 -24.62
CA GLN A 36 17.46 18.66 -25.87
C GLN A 36 17.32 19.54 -27.12
N ARG A 37 16.49 20.58 -27.05
CA ARG A 37 16.31 21.55 -28.15
C ARG A 37 17.40 22.62 -28.22
N ALA A 38 18.27 22.71 -27.21
CA ALA A 38 19.41 23.63 -27.22
C ALA A 38 20.46 23.16 -28.24
N LYS A 39 20.81 24.02 -29.20
CA LYS A 39 21.75 23.71 -30.29
C LYS A 39 23.21 23.95 -29.91
N ASN A 40 23.48 24.60 -28.78
CA ASN A 40 24.82 24.89 -28.27
C ASN A 40 24.82 25.03 -26.73
N ALA A 41 26.00 25.01 -26.13
CA ALA A 41 26.17 25.08 -24.67
C ALA A 41 25.69 26.41 -24.05
N PHE A 42 25.52 27.47 -24.86
CA PHE A 42 24.97 28.75 -24.43
C PHE A 42 23.43 28.75 -24.40
N GLU A 43 22.76 28.00 -25.28
CA GLU A 43 21.31 27.74 -25.23
C GLU A 43 20.94 26.70 -24.16
N TYR A 44 21.94 26.02 -23.62
CA TYR A 44 21.76 25.09 -22.51
C TYR A 44 21.45 25.88 -21.23
N ASP A 45 20.16 26.02 -20.96
CA ASP A 45 19.64 26.77 -19.81
C ASP A 45 20.00 26.09 -18.48
N PHE A 46 20.83 26.75 -17.67
CA PHE A 46 21.22 26.31 -16.33
C PHE A 46 19.99 26.06 -15.45
N GLU A 47 18.95 26.89 -15.56
CA GLU A 47 17.73 26.76 -14.77
C GLU A 47 17.01 25.44 -15.10
N SER A 48 16.91 25.08 -16.38
CA SER A 48 16.31 23.80 -16.80
C SER A 48 17.09 22.60 -16.26
N ARG A 49 18.42 22.71 -16.16
CA ARG A 49 19.31 21.67 -15.60
C ARG A 49 19.05 21.45 -14.11
N GLU A 50 18.95 22.54 -13.35
CA GLU A 50 18.66 22.48 -11.91
C GLU A 50 17.23 22.00 -11.66
N ILE A 51 16.26 22.43 -12.46
CA ILE A 51 14.87 21.94 -12.39
C ILE A 51 14.82 20.42 -12.64
N PHE A 52 15.54 19.92 -13.64
CA PHE A 52 15.63 18.48 -13.91
C PHE A 52 16.20 17.73 -12.70
N LYS A 53 17.31 18.20 -12.12
CA LYS A 53 17.92 17.58 -10.92
C LYS A 53 16.96 17.58 -9.73
N CYS A 54 16.31 18.70 -9.45
CA CYS A 54 15.33 18.80 -8.37
C CYS A 54 14.15 17.84 -8.59
N SER A 55 13.68 17.69 -9.83
CA SER A 55 12.60 16.75 -10.15
C SER A 55 13.01 15.28 -9.97
N ALA A 56 14.26 14.94 -10.29
CA ALA A 56 14.80 13.60 -10.06
C ALA A 56 14.89 13.28 -8.56
N ILE A 57 15.43 14.20 -7.75
CA ILE A 57 15.49 14.05 -6.28
C ILE A 57 14.09 13.89 -5.70
N LEU A 58 13.12 14.66 -6.19
CA LEU A 58 11.73 14.56 -5.74
C LEU A 58 11.13 13.19 -6.08
N LEU A 59 11.41 12.63 -7.27
CA LEU A 59 10.99 11.29 -7.66
C LEU A 59 11.59 10.22 -6.73
N ASP A 60 12.89 10.32 -6.42
CA ASP A 60 13.57 9.39 -5.51
C ASP A 60 12.90 9.39 -4.13
N TYR A 61 12.59 10.56 -3.58
CA TYR A 61 11.90 10.65 -2.29
C TYR A 61 10.49 10.05 -2.34
N ILE A 62 9.73 10.30 -3.40
CA ILE A 62 8.40 9.72 -3.56
C ILE A 62 8.48 8.19 -3.66
N GLU A 63 9.48 7.65 -4.36
CA GLU A 63 9.69 6.20 -4.47
C GLU A 63 10.02 5.57 -3.11
N VAL A 64 10.89 6.19 -2.30
CA VAL A 64 11.21 5.71 -0.96
C VAL A 64 9.96 5.66 -0.08
N VAL A 65 9.13 6.70 -0.10
CA VAL A 65 7.89 6.78 0.68
C VAL A 65 6.87 5.74 0.21
N ASP A 66 6.63 5.62 -1.09
CA ASP A 66 5.71 4.64 -1.67
C ASP A 66 6.10 3.20 -1.30
N ASN A 67 7.40 2.88 -1.39
CA ASN A 67 7.92 1.57 -0.99
C ASN A 67 7.72 1.28 0.51
N ALA A 68 7.89 2.29 1.37
CA ALA A 68 7.66 2.15 2.81
C ALA A 68 6.17 1.92 3.14
N ILE A 69 5.26 2.62 2.45
CA ILE A 69 3.81 2.43 2.58
C ILE A 69 3.43 1.02 2.13
N LYS A 70 3.83 0.62 0.92
CA LYS A 70 3.56 -0.73 0.38
C LYS A 70 4.03 -1.82 1.33
N LYS A 71 5.25 -1.70 1.87
CA LYS A 71 5.78 -2.65 2.85
C LYS A 71 4.94 -2.73 4.11
N SER A 72 4.46 -1.59 4.61
CA SER A 72 3.62 -1.53 5.82
C SER A 72 2.25 -2.14 5.56
N VAL A 73 1.62 -1.83 4.42
CA VAL A 73 0.34 -2.41 4.00
C VAL A 73 0.44 -3.93 3.86
N THR A 74 1.49 -4.44 3.22
CA THR A 74 1.71 -5.89 3.09
C THR A 74 1.81 -6.57 4.45
N LYS A 75 2.58 -6.00 5.39
CA LYS A 75 2.69 -6.54 6.76
C LYS A 75 1.36 -6.55 7.50
N LEU A 76 0.55 -5.50 7.34
CA LEU A 76 -0.79 -5.42 7.94
C LEU A 76 -1.72 -6.48 7.35
N ALA A 77 -1.68 -6.70 6.03
CA ALA A 77 -2.45 -7.74 5.37
C ALA A 77 -2.04 -9.16 5.82
N GLU A 78 -0.74 -9.41 6.01
CA GLU A 78 -0.24 -10.67 6.56
C GLU A 78 -0.71 -10.89 8.01
N TYR A 79 -0.68 -9.85 8.84
CA TYR A 79 -1.16 -9.90 10.22
C TYR A 79 -2.66 -10.19 10.29
N ASP A 80 -3.48 -9.48 9.53
CA ASP A 80 -4.93 -9.72 9.45
C ASP A 80 -5.23 -11.15 8.99
N THR A 81 -4.50 -11.64 7.99
CA THR A 81 -4.63 -13.03 7.52
C THR A 81 -4.33 -14.06 8.62
N LYS A 82 -3.30 -13.84 9.44
CA LYS A 82 -2.97 -14.73 10.56
C LYS A 82 -4.06 -14.69 11.64
N LEU A 83 -4.50 -13.50 12.01
CA LEU A 83 -5.53 -13.30 13.04
C LEU A 83 -6.86 -13.94 12.64
N ARG A 84 -7.27 -13.82 11.37
CA ARG A 84 -8.45 -14.53 10.83
C ARG A 84 -8.32 -16.05 10.91
N LYS A 85 -7.15 -16.60 10.62
CA LYS A 85 -6.89 -18.06 10.72
C LYS A 85 -6.94 -18.55 12.17
N GLU A 86 -6.39 -17.79 13.10
CA GLU A 86 -6.43 -18.12 14.54
C GLU A 86 -7.86 -18.07 15.08
N ASN A 87 -8.62 -17.04 14.74
CA ASN A 87 -10.02 -16.93 15.12
C ASN A 87 -10.88 -18.08 14.55
N ALA A 88 -10.65 -18.47 13.29
CA ALA A 88 -11.34 -19.61 12.69
C ALA A 88 -11.02 -20.93 13.41
N LYS A 89 -9.76 -21.14 13.80
CA LYS A 89 -9.34 -22.31 14.59
C LYS A 89 -10.00 -22.31 15.97
N ALA A 90 -10.01 -21.17 16.67
CA ALA A 90 -10.63 -21.04 17.98
C ALA A 90 -12.14 -21.37 17.92
N LEU A 91 -12.85 -20.84 16.92
CA LEU A 91 -14.27 -21.15 16.70
C LEU A 91 -14.51 -22.64 16.43
N SER A 92 -13.64 -23.28 15.62
CA SER A 92 -13.75 -24.73 15.37
C SER A 92 -13.50 -25.57 16.64
N ALA A 93 -12.55 -25.16 17.48
CA ALA A 93 -12.21 -25.87 18.71
C ALA A 93 -13.32 -25.72 19.78
N ASP A 94 -13.99 -24.57 19.83
CA ASP A 94 -15.13 -24.36 20.72
C ASP A 94 -16.35 -25.18 20.27
N SER A 95 -16.60 -25.26 18.96
CA SER A 95 -17.68 -26.10 18.42
C SER A 95 -17.47 -27.60 18.67
N ALA A 96 -16.22 -28.07 18.74
CA ALA A 96 -15.87 -29.46 19.01
C ALA A 96 -16.01 -29.85 20.51
N LYS A 97 -16.07 -28.87 21.42
CA LYS A 97 -16.33 -29.12 22.86
C LYS A 97 -17.82 -29.25 23.18
N VAL A 98 -18.70 -28.85 22.26
CA VAL A 98 -20.15 -29.00 22.38
C VAL A 98 -20.60 -30.29 21.67
N ASP A 99 -19.94 -31.41 21.97
CA ASP A 99 -20.51 -32.73 21.67
C ASP A 99 -21.47 -33.05 22.81
N PHE A 100 -22.74 -32.70 22.62
CA PHE A 100 -23.81 -33.18 23.49
C PHE A 100 -23.85 -34.70 23.35
N GLY A 101 -23.22 -35.39 24.29
CA GLY A 101 -23.36 -36.83 24.48
C GLY A 101 -24.82 -37.20 24.69
N VAL A 102 -25.56 -37.34 23.59
CA VAL A 102 -26.82 -38.06 23.57
C VAL A 102 -26.43 -39.52 23.48
N THR A 103 -26.17 -40.12 24.65
CA THR A 103 -26.21 -41.57 24.80
C THR A 103 -27.66 -41.99 24.59
N ALA A 104 -28.03 -42.29 23.34
CA ALA A 104 -29.24 -43.02 23.04
C ALA A 104 -29.03 -44.46 23.56
N ASP A 105 -29.57 -44.74 24.73
CA ASP A 105 -29.74 -46.10 25.24
C ASP A 105 -31.17 -46.56 24.90
N PRO A 106 -31.40 -47.38 23.86
CA PRO A 106 -32.69 -48.01 23.68
C PRO A 106 -32.72 -49.30 24.50
N SER A 107 -32.78 -49.16 25.83
CA SER A 107 -33.14 -50.27 26.70
C SER A 107 -34.63 -50.54 26.55
N LYS A 108 -34.92 -51.67 25.91
CA LYS A 108 -36.05 -52.59 26.12
C LYS A 108 -37.43 -51.97 26.40
N ASN A 109 -38.38 -52.23 25.50
CA ASN A 109 -39.67 -52.74 25.95
C ASN A 109 -40.40 -53.54 24.85
N ASN A 110 -40.70 -54.79 25.23
CA ASN A 110 -41.64 -55.79 24.71
C ASN A 110 -41.57 -56.24 23.25
#